data_AF-A0A6J7RBW2-F1
#
_entry.id   AF-A0A6J7RBW2-F1
#
_cell.length_a   1.000
_cell.length_b   1.000
_cell.length_c   1.000
_cell.angle_alpha   90.00
_cell.angle_beta   90.00
_cell.angle_gamma   90.00
#
_symmetry.space_group_name_H-M   'P 1'
#
loop_
_entity.id
_entity.type
_entity.pdbx_description
1 polymer ?
#
loop_
_entity_poly.entity_id
_entity_poly.type
_entity_poly.pdbx_seq_one_letter_code
_entity_poly.pdbx_strand_id
1 'polypeptide(L)'
;MTPSVTRPKTCLGGQDRIPFRNLVLSKKRERHMARLVGVDLPREKRMAIALTYIYGIGRSQAVKALEATGISPDLKSKDLNDDQLLALRDWIDTNLKVEGDLRREVSADVRRKVEIGCYQGIRHRRGLPVRGQRTHTNARTRKGPRKTVAGKKKVGK
;
A
#
# COMPACT_ATOMS: atom_id res chain seq x y z
N MET A 1 47.39 -17.67 -61.65
CA MET A 1 48.11 -18.68 -60.85
C MET A 1 47.08 -19.47 -60.05
N THR A 2 46.79 -20.70 -60.46
CA THR A 2 46.04 -21.74 -59.69
C THR A 2 46.89 -22.18 -58.48
N PRO A 3 46.38 -22.84 -57.41
CA PRO A 3 45.34 -23.88 -57.46
C PRO A 3 44.34 -23.97 -56.27
N SER A 4 43.37 -24.86 -56.49
CA SER A 4 42.41 -25.51 -55.58
C SER A 4 43.00 -26.05 -54.27
N VAL A 5 42.24 -25.97 -53.16
CA VAL A 5 42.08 -27.07 -52.17
C VAL A 5 40.73 -26.92 -51.43
N THR A 6 39.97 -28.01 -51.38
CA THR A 6 38.73 -28.21 -50.62
C THR A 6 38.95 -28.95 -49.30
N ARG A 7 38.22 -28.51 -48.24
CA ARG A 7 37.81 -29.20 -46.97
C ARG A 7 38.89 -29.42 -45.88
N PRO A 8 38.54 -29.57 -44.56
CA PRO A 8 37.23 -29.88 -43.98
C PRO A 8 36.75 -29.00 -42.79
N LYS A 9 35.46 -29.16 -42.46
CA LYS A 9 34.82 -28.73 -41.21
C LYS A 9 35.43 -29.51 -40.03
N THR A 10 36.11 -28.85 -39.11
CA THR A 10 36.43 -29.44 -37.80
C THR A 10 35.31 -29.14 -36.82
N CYS A 11 34.64 -30.21 -36.42
CA CYS A 11 33.76 -30.27 -35.28
C CYS A 11 34.60 -30.04 -34.01
N LEU A 12 34.39 -28.92 -33.32
CA LEU A 12 34.71 -28.81 -31.89
C LEU A 12 33.39 -28.59 -31.16
N GLY A 13 32.67 -29.70 -31.00
CA GLY A 13 31.53 -29.82 -30.09
C GLY A 13 31.99 -30.53 -28.82
N GLY A 14 31.89 -29.83 -27.69
CA GLY A 14 32.31 -30.27 -26.36
C GLY A 14 33.05 -29.12 -25.71
N GLN A 15 32.73 -28.62 -24.52
CA GLN A 15 31.97 -29.08 -23.36
C GLN A 15 31.26 -27.80 -22.83
N ASP A 16 30.01 -27.78 -22.40
CA ASP A 16 29.63 -28.08 -21.02
C ASP A 16 28.10 -28.17 -20.96
N ARG A 17 27.57 -29.39 -20.94
CA ARG A 17 26.22 -29.61 -20.43
C ARG A 17 26.33 -29.70 -18.93
N ILE A 18 26.08 -28.60 -18.23
CA ILE A 18 25.81 -28.61 -16.80
C ILE A 18 24.53 -29.44 -16.59
N PRO A 19 24.57 -30.61 -15.93
CA PRO A 19 23.36 -31.34 -15.59
C PRO A 19 22.99 -30.92 -14.16
N PHE A 20 22.25 -29.81 -14.02
CA PHE A 20 21.61 -29.50 -12.74
C PHE A 20 20.10 -29.74 -12.82
N ARG A 21 19.78 -31.00 -12.51
CA ARG A 21 18.85 -31.35 -11.43
C ARG A 21 17.42 -30.82 -11.59
N ASN A 22 16.54 -31.73 -11.98
CA ASN A 22 15.20 -31.95 -11.42
C ASN A 22 14.43 -30.67 -11.08
N LEU A 23 13.75 -30.11 -12.08
CA LEU A 23 12.57 -29.30 -11.84
C LEU A 23 11.46 -30.24 -11.37
N VAL A 24 11.42 -30.54 -10.07
CA VAL A 24 10.25 -31.16 -9.44
C VAL A 24 9.10 -30.16 -9.57
N LEU A 25 8.24 -30.43 -10.55
CA LEU A 25 6.84 -30.04 -10.55
C LEU A 25 6.18 -30.62 -9.28
N SER A 26 6.19 -29.88 -8.16
CA SER A 26 5.27 -30.17 -7.06
C SER A 26 5.10 -28.99 -6.12
N LYS A 27 4.19 -28.12 -6.54
CA LYS A 27 3.07 -27.56 -5.77
C LYS A 27 2.79 -26.18 -6.37
N LYS A 28 1.69 -26.07 -7.12
CA LYS A 28 0.82 -24.91 -6.98
C LYS A 28 0.46 -24.85 -5.49
N ARG A 29 1.33 -24.27 -4.66
CA ARG A 29 1.00 -24.01 -3.26
C ARG A 29 -0.11 -22.99 -3.32
N GLU A 30 -1.27 -23.41 -2.85
CA GLU A 30 -2.42 -22.57 -2.65
C GLU A 30 -1.98 -21.27 -1.98
N ARG A 31 -2.45 -20.18 -2.58
CA ARG A 31 -1.90 -18.87 -2.38
C ARG A 31 -2.33 -18.36 -1.00
N HIS A 32 -1.53 -18.53 0.05
CA HIS A 32 -1.81 -17.91 1.37
C HIS A 32 -2.01 -16.41 1.20
N MET A 33 -3.27 -15.95 1.27
CA MET A 33 -3.60 -14.54 1.40
C MET A 33 -3.31 -14.21 2.86
N ALA A 34 -2.24 -13.45 3.12
CA ALA A 34 -2.07 -12.84 4.43
C ALA A 34 -3.16 -11.77 4.59
N ARG A 35 -4.33 -12.19 5.08
CA ARG A 35 -5.41 -11.29 5.45
C ARG A 35 -5.21 -10.92 6.91
N LEU A 36 -4.81 -9.68 7.15
CA LEU A 36 -4.60 -9.14 8.49
C LEU A 36 -5.70 -8.10 8.77
N VAL A 37 -6.41 -8.26 9.89
CA VAL A 37 -7.44 -7.31 10.38
C VAL A 37 -8.52 -7.00 9.32
N GLY A 38 -8.95 -8.03 8.58
CA GLY A 38 -9.99 -7.90 7.55
C GLY A 38 -9.55 -7.26 6.23
N VAL A 39 -8.31 -6.80 6.12
CA VAL A 39 -7.70 -6.19 4.93
C VAL A 39 -6.72 -7.18 4.28
N ASP A 40 -6.75 -7.25 2.95
CA ASP A 40 -5.86 -8.10 2.18
C ASP A 40 -4.53 -7.37 1.91
N LEU A 41 -3.42 -7.99 2.33
CA LEU A 41 -2.09 -7.41 2.12
C LEU A 41 -1.56 -7.71 0.71
N PRO A 42 -0.88 -6.74 0.07
CA PRO A 42 -0.24 -6.98 -1.21
C PRO A 42 0.90 -8.00 -1.05
N ARG A 43 0.88 -9.01 -1.90
CA ARG A 43 1.71 -10.22 -1.75
C ARG A 43 3.21 -10.00 -2.03
N GLU A 44 3.55 -9.03 -2.87
CA GLU A 44 4.92 -8.88 -3.39
C GLU A 44 5.77 -7.87 -2.64
N LYS A 45 5.16 -7.20 -1.66
CA LYS A 45 5.80 -6.12 -0.91
C LYS A 45 6.50 -6.66 0.32
N ARG A 46 7.54 -5.94 0.73
CA ARG A 46 8.24 -6.12 2.00
C ARG A 46 7.29 -5.82 3.17
N MET A 47 7.46 -6.50 4.29
CA MET A 47 6.58 -6.37 5.46
C MET A 47 6.44 -4.93 5.96
N ALA A 48 7.55 -4.19 6.00
CA ALA A 48 7.54 -2.79 6.44
C ALA A 48 6.59 -1.89 5.61
N ILE A 49 6.38 -2.23 4.33
CA ILE A 49 5.48 -1.49 3.43
C ILE A 49 4.11 -2.15 3.40
N ALA A 50 4.05 -3.49 3.42
CA ALA A 50 2.79 -4.23 3.39
C ALA A 50 1.86 -3.79 4.53
N LEU A 51 2.37 -3.70 5.76
CA LEU A 51 1.57 -3.30 6.93
C LEU A 51 0.99 -1.88 6.81
N THR A 52 1.62 -0.98 6.05
CA THR A 52 1.13 0.39 5.85
C THR A 52 -0.12 0.49 4.99
N TYR A 53 -0.52 -0.60 4.34
CA TYR A 53 -1.80 -0.67 3.63
C TYR A 53 -3.00 -0.69 4.58
N ILE A 54 -2.77 -1.11 5.82
CA ILE A 54 -3.79 -1.11 6.86
C ILE A 54 -3.92 0.33 7.40
N TYR A 55 -5.13 0.87 7.35
CA TYR A 55 -5.45 2.21 7.84
C TYR A 55 -5.20 2.31 9.36
N GLY A 56 -4.40 3.31 9.72
CA GLY A 56 -3.94 3.52 11.10
C GLY A 56 -2.49 3.05 11.32
N ILE A 57 -1.94 2.23 10.42
CA ILE A 57 -0.55 1.79 10.50
C ILE A 57 0.32 2.63 9.56
N GLY A 58 1.21 3.43 10.15
CA GLY A 58 2.27 4.14 9.43
C GLY A 58 3.59 3.37 9.40
N ARG A 59 4.59 3.90 8.68
CA ARG A 59 5.93 3.28 8.59
C ARG A 59 6.57 3.05 9.96
N SER A 60 6.51 4.04 10.85
CA SER A 60 7.10 3.94 12.19
C SER A 60 6.42 2.88 13.05
N GLN A 61 5.09 2.73 12.93
CA GLN A 61 4.35 1.71 13.67
C GLN A 61 4.59 0.31 13.10
N ALA A 62 4.70 0.20 11.77
CA ALA A 62 5.04 -1.05 11.12
C ALA A 62 6.42 -1.57 11.56
N VAL A 63 7.43 -0.69 11.64
CA VAL A 63 8.77 -1.08 12.13
C VAL A 63 8.70 -1.55 13.59
N LYS A 64 8.01 -0.80 14.47
CA LYS A 64 7.82 -1.21 15.87
C LYS A 64 7.11 -2.57 16.01
N ALA A 65 6.10 -2.83 15.19
CA ALA A 65 5.38 -4.10 15.17
C ALA A 65 6.31 -5.26 14.79
N LEU A 66 7.18 -5.04 13.80
CA LEU A 66 8.13 -6.04 13.31
C LEU A 66 9.25 -6.29 14.30
N GLU A 67 9.75 -5.25 14.97
CA GLU A 67 10.74 -5.37 16.05
C GLU A 67 10.16 -6.15 17.24
N ALA A 68 8.92 -5.86 17.64
CA ALA A 68 8.26 -6.55 18.76
C ALA A 68 7.95 -8.02 18.47
N THR A 69 7.63 -8.37 17.22
CA THR A 69 7.35 -9.75 16.80
C THR A 69 8.59 -10.53 16.35
N GLY A 70 9.74 -9.87 16.22
CA GLY A 70 10.99 -10.48 15.76
C GLY A 70 10.96 -10.88 14.27
N ILE A 71 10.06 -10.31 13.47
CA ILE A 71 9.91 -10.62 12.05
C ILE A 71 10.82 -9.71 11.23
N SER A 72 11.59 -10.29 10.31
CA SER A 72 12.46 -9.49 9.44
C SER A 72 11.66 -8.57 8.51
N PRO A 73 12.01 -7.26 8.42
CA PRO A 73 11.29 -6.29 7.59
C PRO A 73 11.33 -6.56 6.08
N ASP A 74 12.35 -7.30 5.63
CA ASP A 74 12.59 -7.60 4.22
C ASP A 74 11.81 -8.82 3.71
N LEU A 75 11.22 -9.60 4.63
CA LEU A 75 10.34 -10.70 4.28
C LEU A 75 9.16 -10.17 3.44
N LYS A 76 8.71 -11.00 2.50
CA LYS A 76 7.52 -10.70 1.71
C LYS A 76 6.30 -11.30 2.40
N SER A 77 5.14 -10.67 2.17
CA SER A 77 3.86 -11.16 2.70
C SER A 77 3.50 -12.59 2.26
N LYS A 78 4.12 -13.11 1.20
CA LYS A 78 3.95 -14.50 0.71
C LYS A 78 4.65 -15.54 1.58
N ASP A 79 5.72 -15.15 2.25
CA ASP A 79 6.66 -16.06 2.91
C ASP A 79 6.46 -16.08 4.44
N LEU A 80 5.34 -15.54 4.92
CA LEU A 80 5.00 -15.50 6.34
C LEU A 80 4.50 -16.87 6.82
N ASN A 81 4.95 -17.24 8.02
CA ASN A 81 4.39 -18.37 8.74
C ASN A 81 3.06 -17.99 9.42
N ASP A 82 2.17 -18.96 9.62
CA ASP A 82 0.88 -18.72 10.26
C ASP A 82 1.04 -18.25 11.73
N ASP A 83 2.04 -18.76 12.46
CA ASP A 83 2.36 -18.31 13.83
C ASP A 83 2.79 -16.83 13.87
N GLN A 84 3.54 -16.40 12.86
CA GLN A 84 3.97 -15.00 12.72
C GLN A 84 2.78 -14.09 12.39
N LEU A 85 1.82 -14.58 11.61
CA LEU A 85 0.58 -13.86 11.32
C LEU A 85 -0.28 -13.68 12.57
N LEU A 86 -0.40 -14.71 13.41
CA LEU A 86 -1.11 -14.64 14.69
C LEU A 86 -0.44 -13.65 15.64
N ALA A 87 0.89 -13.76 15.81
CA ALA A 87 1.65 -12.83 16.65
C ALA A 87 1.51 -11.37 16.20
N LEU A 88 1.55 -11.11 14.89
CA LEU A 88 1.32 -9.78 14.34
C LEU A 88 -0.10 -9.29 14.60
N ARG A 89 -1.09 -10.15 14.46
CA ARG A 89 -2.50 -9.81 14.70
C ARG A 89 -2.73 -9.43 16.16
N ASP A 90 -2.28 -10.27 17.10
CA ASP A 90 -2.46 -10.04 18.52
C ASP A 90 -1.77 -8.75 18.98
N TRP A 91 -0.57 -8.49 18.46
CA TRP A 91 0.14 -7.24 18.73
C TRP A 91 -0.60 -6.02 18.18
N ILE A 92 -1.15 -6.10 16.96
CA ILE A 92 -1.90 -5.01 16.34
C ILE A 92 -3.19 -4.73 17.11
N ASP A 93 -3.97 -5.77 17.43
CA ASP A 93 -5.25 -5.64 18.13
C ASP A 93 -5.08 -5.09 19.56
N THR A 94 -3.97 -5.42 20.22
CA THR A 94 -3.68 -4.93 21.59
C THR A 94 -3.19 -3.48 21.60
N ASN A 95 -2.30 -3.11 20.67
CA ASN A 95 -1.58 -1.83 20.77
C ASN A 95 -2.20 -0.71 19.92
N LEU A 96 -2.97 -1.04 18.89
CA LEU A 96 -3.40 -0.06 17.88
C LEU A 96 -4.90 -0.10 17.67
N LYS A 97 -5.50 1.09 17.52
CA LYS A 97 -6.85 1.24 16.98
C LYS A 97 -6.76 1.27 15.46
N VAL A 98 -7.38 0.29 14.80
CA VAL A 98 -7.17 0.05 13.37
C VAL A 98 -8.47 0.17 12.58
N GLU A 99 -8.34 0.56 11.30
CA GLU A 99 -9.41 0.56 10.30
C GLU A 99 -10.74 1.16 10.78
N GLY A 100 -11.73 0.32 11.03
CA GLY A 100 -13.10 0.71 11.30
C GLY A 100 -13.23 1.56 12.55
N ASP A 101 -12.50 1.23 13.61
CA ASP A 101 -12.64 1.93 14.88
C ASP A 101 -11.99 3.31 14.84
N LEU A 102 -10.82 3.42 14.22
CA LEU A 102 -10.17 4.73 14.00
C LEU A 102 -11.03 5.63 13.09
N ARG A 103 -11.68 5.07 12.05
CA ARG A 103 -12.58 5.83 11.17
C ARG A 103 -13.84 6.29 11.91
N ARG A 104 -14.41 5.44 12.77
CA ARG A 104 -15.58 5.77 13.60
C ARG A 104 -15.26 6.86 14.59
N GLU A 105 -14.14 6.76 15.30
CA GLU A 105 -13.67 7.75 16.28
C GLU A 105 -13.47 9.12 15.61
N VAL A 106 -12.73 9.18 14.50
CA VAL A 106 -12.52 10.44 13.76
C VAL A 106 -13.85 11.02 13.26
N SER A 107 -14.76 10.18 12.79
CA SER A 107 -16.07 10.64 12.31
C SER A 107 -16.94 11.16 13.47
N ALA A 108 -16.92 10.49 14.62
CA ALA A 108 -17.61 10.91 15.83
C ALA A 108 -17.05 12.24 16.35
N ASP A 109 -15.74 12.43 16.34
CA ASP A 109 -15.10 13.69 16.70
C ASP A 109 -15.52 14.85 15.80
N VAL A 110 -15.59 14.61 14.49
CA VAL A 110 -16.05 15.63 13.54
C VAL A 110 -17.51 15.97 13.77
N ARG A 111 -18.38 14.96 13.99
CA ARG A 111 -19.81 15.16 14.28
C ARG A 111 -20.00 15.96 15.57
N ARG A 112 -19.31 15.56 16.64
CA ARG A 112 -19.29 16.27 17.91
C ARG A 112 -18.91 17.75 17.75
N LYS A 113 -17.86 18.07 16.99
CA LYS A 113 -17.48 19.47 16.71
C LYS A 113 -18.58 20.24 15.96
N VAL A 114 -19.27 19.58 15.04
CA VAL A 114 -20.36 20.17 14.26
C VAL A 114 -21.60 20.42 15.12
N GLU A 115 -21.93 19.53 16.05
CA GLU A 115 -23.04 19.63 16.99
C GLU A 115 -22.81 20.75 18.01
N ILE A 116 -21.59 20.81 18.59
CA ILE A 116 -21.19 21.90 19.51
C ILE A 116 -21.23 23.27 18.82
N GLY A 117 -21.02 23.32 17.50
CA GLY A 117 -21.03 24.59 16.74
C GLY A 117 -19.76 25.41 16.89
N CYS A 118 -18.64 24.80 17.32
CA CYS A 118 -17.36 25.50 17.40
C CYS A 118 -16.87 25.95 16.01
N TYR A 119 -15.95 26.92 15.96
CA TYR A 119 -15.41 27.43 14.69
C TYR A 119 -14.90 26.30 13.79
N GLN A 120 -14.20 25.31 14.36
CA GLN A 120 -13.74 24.13 13.62
C GLN A 120 -14.91 23.34 13.02
N GLY A 121 -15.97 23.09 13.77
CA GLY A 121 -17.18 22.39 13.32
C GLY A 121 -17.88 23.11 12.17
N ILE A 122 -18.04 24.43 12.26
CA ILE A 122 -18.62 25.25 11.18
C ILE A 122 -17.78 25.13 9.90
N ARG A 123 -16.44 25.11 10.02
CA ARG A 123 -15.53 24.94 8.88
C ARG A 123 -15.61 23.54 8.29
N HIS A 124 -15.73 22.50 9.12
CA HIS A 124 -15.98 21.13 8.68
C HIS A 124 -17.31 21.03 7.91
N ARG A 125 -18.40 21.63 8.42
CA ARG A 125 -19.71 21.69 7.76
C ARG A 125 -19.64 22.39 6.40
N ARG A 126 -18.86 23.47 6.30
CA ARG A 126 -18.66 24.25 5.06
C ARG A 126 -17.61 23.66 4.10
N GLY A 127 -16.99 22.52 4.42
CA GLY A 127 -15.95 21.90 3.57
C GLY A 127 -14.67 22.75 3.46
N LEU A 128 -14.33 23.52 4.49
CA LEU A 128 -13.16 24.40 4.52
C LEU A 128 -12.02 23.81 5.36
N PRO A 129 -10.75 24.15 5.06
CA PRO A 129 -9.64 23.85 5.96
C PRO A 129 -9.82 24.54 7.32
N VAL A 130 -9.38 23.86 8.37
CA VAL A 130 -9.61 24.23 9.78
C VAL A 130 -8.40 24.95 10.39
N ARG A 131 -7.17 24.66 9.93
CA ARG A 131 -5.90 25.18 10.49
C ARG A 131 -5.54 26.61 10.03
N GLY A 132 -6.52 27.48 9.79
CA GLY A 132 -6.27 28.88 9.39
C GLY A 132 -5.66 29.09 7.99
N GLN A 133 -5.65 28.07 7.14
CA GLN A 133 -5.07 28.15 5.79
C GLN A 133 -5.81 29.16 4.90
N ARG A 134 -5.08 29.86 4.01
CA ARG A 134 -5.65 30.79 3.03
C ARG A 134 -6.58 30.06 2.06
N THR A 135 -7.87 30.37 2.12
CA THR A 135 -8.87 29.64 1.31
C THR A 135 -9.24 30.28 -0.02
N HIS A 136 -8.69 31.45 -0.33
CA HIS A 136 -8.95 32.15 -1.59
C HIS A 136 -8.29 31.44 -2.78
N THR A 137 -7.00 31.15 -2.68
CA THR A 137 -6.19 30.57 -3.76
C THR A 137 -6.11 29.04 -3.68
N ASN A 138 -5.68 28.48 -2.53
CA ASN A 138 -5.12 27.12 -2.46
C ASN A 138 -5.97 26.07 -1.71
N ALA A 139 -7.27 26.29 -1.50
CA ALA A 139 -8.11 25.37 -0.71
C ALA A 139 -8.92 24.35 -1.54
N ARG A 140 -8.47 24.01 -2.75
CA ARG A 140 -9.27 23.20 -3.70
C ARG A 140 -9.44 21.74 -3.32
N THR A 141 -8.43 21.12 -2.72
CA THR A 141 -8.51 19.72 -2.25
C THR A 141 -9.65 19.50 -1.24
N ARG A 142 -9.97 20.52 -0.43
CA ARG A 142 -11.04 20.46 0.57
C ARG A 142 -12.37 21.02 0.06
N LYS A 143 -12.35 22.18 -0.63
CA LYS A 143 -13.55 22.86 -1.15
C LYS A 143 -14.20 22.11 -2.32
N GLY A 144 -13.45 21.27 -3.03
CA GLY A 144 -13.87 20.66 -4.27
C GLY A 144 -13.68 21.57 -5.50
N PRO A 145 -14.07 21.07 -6.69
CA PRO A 145 -13.95 21.78 -7.95
C PRO A 145 -14.75 23.08 -7.96
N ARG A 146 -14.37 24.03 -8.84
CA ARG A 146 -15.11 25.29 -9.01
C ARG A 146 -16.49 24.96 -9.58
N LYS A 147 -17.53 25.21 -8.79
CA LYS A 147 -18.89 25.28 -9.32
C LYS A 147 -18.95 26.50 -10.24
N THR A 148 -18.94 26.27 -11.55
CA THR A 148 -19.27 27.31 -12.52
C THR A 148 -20.73 27.66 -12.33
N VAL A 149 -21.03 28.95 -12.21
CA VAL A 149 -22.42 29.38 -12.17
C VAL A 149 -22.93 29.27 -13.60
N ALA A 150 -23.67 28.20 -13.90
CA ALA A 150 -24.37 28.09 -15.18
C ALA A 150 -25.32 29.28 -15.31
N GLY A 151 -25.16 30.10 -16.35
CA GLY A 151 -26.13 31.14 -16.69
C GLY A 151 -25.70 32.60 -16.62
N LYS A 152 -24.41 32.95 -16.45
CA LYS A 152 -23.98 34.31 -16.82
C LYS A 152 -23.89 34.42 -18.35
N LYS A 153 -25.03 34.71 -18.99
CA LYS A 153 -25.10 35.17 -20.38
C LYS A 153 -24.14 36.35 -20.48
N LYS A 154 -23.10 36.24 -21.31
CA LYS A 154 -22.28 37.39 -21.69
C LYS A 154 -23.25 38.37 -22.33
N VAL A 155 -23.41 39.57 -21.75
CA VAL A 155 -24.07 40.67 -22.46
C VAL A 155 -23.16 40.95 -23.65
N GLY A 156 -23.61 40.52 -24.83
CA GLY A 156 -22.94 40.83 -26.07
C GLY A 156 -23.16 42.31 -26.37
N LYS A 157 -22.04 43.01 -26.57
CA LYS A 157 -21.82 44.34 -27.12
C LYS A 157 -23.00 45.32 -27.13
#